data_AF-A0A1F6RXW8-F1
#
_entry.id   AF-A0A1F6RXW8-F1
#
_cell.length_a   1.000
_cell.length_b   1.000
_cell.length_c   1.000
_cell.angle_alpha   90.00
_cell.angle_beta   90.00
_cell.angle_gamma   90.00
#
_symmetry.space_group_name_H-M   'P 1'
#
loop_
_entity.id
_entity.type
_entity.pdbx_description
1 polymer ?
#
loop_
_entity_poly.entity_id
_entity_poly.type
_entity_poly.pdbx_seq_one_letter_code
_entity_poly.pdbx_strand_id
1 'polypeptide(L)'
;MITLDTSLIFNTMYYELNTKRTNTNAYESIDSYTEAHAAKGTPEFVKNKDLDQDTIIKALKLHLPRNRLSILNLLNHSELVQLLYLLDKGKMVLGLKFFTKPKLLQYIYDLPKEEILKILFQVYSKDELLSFMPMKALMGFLGSTKIQHGDLMKVIKSMPKHLLAQILESITGKPVENMTIDEMIKKLGKCKQEALVEGLRSLPYKELLQVVSKLTEMNNDLFLEFSKNSLIDPISRLGKSSIVESMQVLNPELIVKLLDELPNNLLAVINTMIDQDKLTEVLQKYHSDLLASLVE
;
A
#
# COMPACT_ATOMS: atom_id res chain seq x y z
N MET A 1 14.28 14.04 4.08
CA MET A 1 13.82 14.43 5.42
C MET A 1 12.60 13.59 5.75
N ILE A 2 12.74 12.60 6.64
CA ILE A 2 11.65 11.71 7.05
C ILE A 2 10.83 12.47 8.10
N THR A 3 9.60 12.84 7.76
CA THR A 3 8.66 13.42 8.73
C THR A 3 7.82 12.27 9.28
N LEU A 4 7.93 12.00 10.59
CA LEU A 4 7.22 10.94 11.31
C LEU A 4 5.95 11.51 11.98
N ASP A 5 4.87 10.73 11.97
CA ASP A 5 3.62 11.06 12.67
C ASP A 5 3.59 10.33 14.02
N THR A 6 3.96 11.03 15.08
CA THR A 6 4.13 10.49 16.44
C THR A 6 2.83 10.48 17.23
N SER A 7 1.71 10.11 16.60
CA SER A 7 0.41 9.96 17.26
C SER A 7 0.55 9.12 18.54
N LEU A 8 0.44 9.77 19.71
CA LEU A 8 0.64 9.21 21.05
C LEU A 8 -0.27 8.02 21.37
N ILE A 9 -1.35 7.82 20.62
CA ILE A 9 -2.42 6.86 20.92
C ILE A 9 -1.90 5.42 20.98
N PHE A 10 -0.96 5.06 20.10
CA PHE A 10 -0.36 3.72 20.07
C PHE A 10 0.51 3.48 21.32
N ASN A 11 1.27 4.48 21.74
CA ASN A 11 2.10 4.40 22.94
C ASN A 11 1.24 4.35 24.21
N THR A 12 0.11 5.07 24.25
CA THR A 12 -0.79 5.08 25.41
C THR A 12 -1.56 3.77 25.61
N MET A 13 -1.93 3.06 24.53
CA MET A 13 -2.67 1.79 24.65
C MET A 13 -1.79 0.63 25.14
N TYR A 14 -0.50 0.62 24.78
CA TYR A 14 0.39 -0.51 25.06
C TYR A 14 1.38 -0.29 26.21
N TYR A 15 1.65 0.96 26.61
CA TYR A 15 2.66 1.29 27.62
C TYR A 15 2.11 2.08 28.85
N GLU A 16 0.79 2.18 29.02
CA GLU A 16 0.14 2.88 30.16
C GLU A 16 0.65 4.32 30.42
N LEU A 17 1.02 5.06 29.37
CA LEU A 17 1.51 6.43 29.52
C LEU A 17 0.33 7.40 29.76
N ASN A 18 0.26 7.98 30.96
CA ASN A 18 -0.83 8.87 31.37
C ASN A 18 -0.65 10.27 30.77
N THR A 19 -1.46 10.62 29.78
CA THR A 19 -1.35 11.91 29.06
C THR A 19 -2.14 13.01 29.77
N LYS A 20 -1.49 13.74 30.69
CA LYS A 20 -1.88 15.11 31.02
C LYS A 20 -0.69 16.05 30.83
N ARG A 21 -0.87 16.96 29.85
CA ARG A 21 -0.13 18.20 29.54
C ARG A 21 1.06 18.11 28.55
N THR A 22 0.75 18.56 27.34
CA THR A 22 1.51 19.48 26.46
C THR A 22 2.98 19.20 26.15
N ASN A 23 3.20 18.85 24.88
CA ASN A 23 4.29 19.28 23.97
C ASN A 23 5.48 20.01 24.62
N THR A 24 6.36 19.26 25.27
CA THR A 24 7.84 19.41 25.26
C THR A 24 8.51 18.35 26.14
N ASN A 25 7.76 17.69 27.03
CA ASN A 25 8.33 16.77 28.02
C ASN A 25 8.25 15.28 27.64
N ALA A 26 7.93 14.90 26.40
CA ALA A 26 7.85 13.48 26.04
C ALA A 26 9.21 12.77 26.16
N TYR A 27 10.30 13.46 25.78
CA TYR A 27 11.67 12.96 25.96
C TYR A 27 12.09 12.98 27.43
N GLU A 28 11.83 14.07 28.16
CA GLU A 28 12.13 14.15 29.59
C GLU A 28 11.32 13.16 30.44
N SER A 29 10.09 12.81 30.03
CA SER A 29 9.29 11.80 30.72
C SER A 29 9.76 10.36 30.44
N ILE A 30 10.44 10.13 29.31
CA ILE A 30 11.10 8.86 29.01
C ILE A 30 12.39 8.77 29.83
N ASP A 31 13.18 9.84 29.88
CA ASP A 31 14.44 9.90 30.63
C ASP A 31 14.24 9.96 32.17
N SER A 32 13.20 10.64 32.67
CA SER A 32 12.89 10.64 34.11
C SER A 32 12.32 9.29 34.57
N TYR A 33 11.72 8.52 33.66
CA TYR A 33 11.18 7.20 33.95
C TYR A 33 12.26 6.09 33.85
N THR A 34 13.26 6.24 32.98
CA THR A 34 14.44 5.35 32.96
C THR A 34 15.23 5.47 34.27
N GLU A 35 15.38 6.67 34.83
CA GLU A 35 16.11 6.85 36.10
C GLU A 35 15.29 6.47 37.35
N ALA A 36 14.00 6.81 37.41
CA ALA A 36 13.17 6.52 38.60
C ALA A 36 12.73 5.04 38.71
N HIS A 37 12.69 4.29 37.60
CA HIS A 37 12.29 2.87 37.57
C HIS A 37 13.42 1.88 37.32
N ALA A 38 14.66 2.32 37.06
CA ALA A 38 15.85 1.47 37.19
C ALA A 38 15.98 0.85 38.61
N ALA A 39 15.31 1.42 39.61
CA ALA A 39 15.41 0.97 41.00
C ALA A 39 14.44 -0.15 41.41
N LYS A 40 13.44 -0.54 40.59
CA LYS A 40 12.44 -1.55 41.02
C LYS A 40 11.96 -2.43 39.87
N GLY A 41 12.74 -3.47 39.60
CA GLY A 41 12.35 -4.56 38.71
C GLY A 41 13.54 -5.40 38.29
N THR A 42 14.33 -5.90 39.23
CA THR A 42 15.41 -6.84 38.94
C THR A 42 14.81 -8.17 38.48
N PRO A 43 15.15 -8.69 37.28
CA PRO A 43 14.82 -10.06 36.89
C PRO A 43 15.44 -11.05 37.88
N GLU A 44 14.74 -12.15 38.18
CA GLU A 44 15.32 -13.25 38.96
C GLU A 44 16.21 -14.12 38.06
N PHE A 45 17.44 -14.30 38.50
CA PHE A 45 18.58 -14.86 37.77
C PHE A 45 18.54 -16.40 37.69
N VAL A 46 18.78 -16.99 36.52
CA VAL A 46 18.92 -18.45 36.37
C VAL A 46 20.24 -18.79 35.67
N LYS A 47 21.20 -19.32 36.43
CA LYS A 47 22.45 -19.88 35.91
C LYS A 47 22.17 -21.21 35.20
N ASN A 48 22.04 -21.24 33.87
CA ASN A 48 22.36 -22.41 33.06
C ASN A 48 22.48 -22.10 31.56
N LYS A 49 23.34 -22.82 30.85
CA LYS A 49 23.60 -22.65 29.40
C LYS A 49 22.57 -23.36 28.50
N ASP A 50 21.72 -24.20 29.09
CA ASP A 50 20.63 -24.91 28.43
C ASP A 50 19.29 -24.46 29.05
N LEU A 51 18.99 -23.16 28.97
CA LEU A 51 17.67 -22.69 29.37
C LEU A 51 16.68 -23.11 28.28
N ASP A 52 15.75 -23.98 28.64
CA ASP A 52 14.61 -24.26 27.78
C ASP A 52 13.82 -22.96 27.49
N GLN A 53 13.10 -22.97 26.37
CA GLN A 53 12.39 -21.79 25.88
C GLN A 53 11.43 -21.20 26.93
N ASP A 54 10.74 -22.06 27.69
CA ASP A 54 9.82 -21.67 28.76
C ASP A 54 10.52 -20.94 29.91
N THR A 55 11.73 -21.37 30.28
CA THR A 55 12.51 -20.72 31.33
C THR A 55 12.96 -19.33 30.90
N ILE A 56 13.38 -19.15 29.64
CA ILE A 56 13.76 -17.83 29.11
C ILE A 56 12.56 -16.89 29.06
N ILE A 57 11.42 -17.35 28.54
CA ILE A 57 10.19 -16.55 28.46
C ILE A 57 9.76 -16.08 29.85
N LYS A 58 9.83 -16.96 30.86
CA LYS A 58 9.49 -16.62 32.24
C LYS A 58 10.49 -15.66 32.88
N ALA A 59 11.80 -15.93 32.75
CA ALA A 59 12.86 -15.12 33.34
C ALA A 59 12.86 -13.69 32.79
N LEU A 60 12.78 -13.55 31.46
CA LEU A 60 12.76 -12.25 30.78
C LEU A 60 11.35 -11.64 30.72
N LYS A 61 10.31 -12.38 31.16
CA LYS A 61 8.90 -12.00 31.09
C LYS A 61 8.50 -11.50 29.69
N LEU A 62 8.81 -12.29 28.65
CA LEU A 62 8.64 -11.88 27.24
C LEU A 62 7.18 -11.69 26.81
N HIS A 63 6.22 -12.15 27.62
CA HIS A 63 4.82 -11.78 27.46
C HIS A 63 4.58 -10.26 27.58
N LEU A 64 5.46 -9.54 28.29
CA LEU A 64 5.40 -8.08 28.43
C LEU A 64 6.05 -7.39 27.21
N PRO A 65 5.31 -6.56 26.45
CA PRO A 65 5.87 -5.81 25.32
C PRO A 65 7.07 -4.93 25.69
N ARG A 66 7.06 -4.33 26.89
CA ARG A 66 8.17 -3.50 27.39
C ARG A 66 9.48 -4.28 27.50
N ASN A 67 9.43 -5.52 27.96
CA ASN A 67 10.64 -6.33 28.10
C ASN A 67 11.17 -6.78 26.75
N ARG A 68 10.28 -7.14 25.82
CA ARG A 68 10.65 -7.39 24.42
C ARG A 68 11.31 -6.16 23.81
N LEU A 69 10.74 -4.96 24.01
CA LEU A 69 11.30 -3.71 23.49
C LEU A 69 12.72 -3.46 24.02
N SER A 70 12.96 -3.65 25.33
CA SER A 70 14.30 -3.48 25.92
C SER A 70 15.34 -4.37 25.26
N ILE A 71 15.01 -5.63 24.97
CA ILE A 71 15.91 -6.57 24.29
C ILE A 71 16.11 -6.17 22.83
N LEU A 72 15.02 -5.85 22.13
CA LEU A 72 15.06 -5.46 20.71
C LEU A 72 15.87 -4.19 20.47
N ASN A 73 15.91 -3.25 21.42
CA ASN A 73 16.73 -2.04 21.34
C ASN A 73 18.25 -2.31 21.39
N LEU A 74 18.67 -3.51 21.80
CA LEU A 74 20.08 -3.92 21.82
C LEU A 74 20.54 -4.48 20.46
N LEU A 75 19.60 -4.77 19.56
CA LEU A 75 19.88 -5.29 18.24
C LEU A 75 20.24 -4.17 17.25
N ASN A 76 21.10 -4.50 16.29
CA ASN A 76 21.45 -3.60 15.21
C ASN A 76 20.32 -3.51 14.17
N HIS A 77 20.44 -2.56 13.25
CA HIS A 77 19.42 -2.29 12.24
C HIS A 77 19.12 -3.51 11.35
N SER A 78 20.15 -4.18 10.85
CA SER A 78 19.99 -5.33 9.96
C SER A 78 19.29 -6.49 10.68
N GLU A 79 19.59 -6.71 11.95
CA GLU A 79 18.91 -7.72 12.77
C GLU A 79 17.43 -7.38 12.95
N LEU A 80 17.12 -6.12 13.29
CA LEU A 80 15.74 -5.64 13.41
C LEU A 80 14.95 -5.78 12.11
N VAL A 81 15.56 -5.54 10.96
CA VAL A 81 14.92 -5.72 9.64
C VAL A 81 14.68 -7.19 9.34
N GLN A 82 15.62 -8.08 9.68
CA GLN A 82 15.44 -9.53 9.51
C GLN A 82 14.29 -10.07 10.37
N LEU A 83 14.11 -9.55 11.58
CA LEU A 83 13.03 -9.93 12.47
C LEU A 83 11.63 -9.60 11.92
N LEU A 84 11.50 -8.62 11.02
CA LEU A 84 10.22 -8.29 10.39
C LEU A 84 9.60 -9.48 9.63
N TYR A 85 10.42 -10.40 9.11
CA TYR A 85 9.95 -11.60 8.41
C TYR A 85 9.30 -12.64 9.34
N LEU A 86 9.43 -12.50 10.66
CA LEU A 86 8.77 -13.36 11.65
C LEU A 86 7.35 -12.89 11.96
N LEU A 87 7.02 -11.64 11.61
CA LEU A 87 5.69 -11.07 11.74
C LEU A 87 4.76 -11.65 10.68
N ASP A 88 3.48 -11.81 11.03
CA ASP A 88 2.46 -11.95 10.00
C ASP A 88 2.32 -10.63 9.22
N LYS A 89 1.83 -10.74 7.98
CA LYS A 89 1.68 -9.61 7.07
C LYS A 89 0.82 -8.48 7.67
N GLY A 90 -0.20 -8.82 8.46
CA GLY A 90 -1.06 -7.84 9.11
C GLY A 90 -0.28 -6.95 10.08
N LYS A 91 0.60 -7.56 10.90
CA LYS A 91 1.49 -6.83 11.81
C LYS A 91 2.52 -5.98 11.07
N MET A 92 3.08 -6.46 9.96
CA MET A 92 3.97 -5.62 9.12
C MET A 92 3.24 -4.39 8.58
N VAL A 93 2.02 -4.57 8.07
CA VAL A 93 1.16 -3.48 7.57
C VAL A 93 0.85 -2.48 8.69
N LEU A 94 0.60 -2.93 9.93
CA LEU A 94 0.42 -2.03 11.07
C LEU A 94 1.65 -1.13 11.30
N GLY A 95 2.85 -1.64 11.08
CA GLY A 95 4.09 -0.86 11.15
C GLY A 95 4.12 0.32 10.17
N LEU A 96 3.40 0.23 9.05
CA LEU A 96 3.33 1.33 8.08
C LEU A 96 2.62 2.58 8.63
N LYS A 97 1.88 2.47 9.76
CA LYS A 97 1.20 3.61 10.41
C LYS A 97 2.17 4.67 10.94
N PHE A 98 3.44 4.32 11.16
CA PHE A 98 4.49 5.26 11.57
C PHE A 98 4.88 6.25 10.47
N PHE A 99 4.62 5.92 9.19
CA PHE A 99 4.87 6.83 8.08
C PHE A 99 3.76 7.87 7.95
N THR A 100 4.14 9.05 7.48
CA THR A 100 3.17 10.08 7.08
C THR A 100 2.50 9.71 5.76
N LYS A 101 1.28 10.20 5.53
CA LYS A 101 0.53 9.98 4.28
C LYS A 101 1.34 10.36 3.03
N PRO A 102 2.06 11.50 2.95
CA PRO A 102 2.88 11.82 1.79
C PRO A 102 3.98 10.79 1.53
N LYS A 103 4.62 10.25 2.57
CA LYS A 103 5.66 9.22 2.41
C LYS A 103 5.07 7.90 1.90
N LEU A 104 3.89 7.50 2.39
CA LEU A 104 3.17 6.34 1.88
C LEU A 104 2.78 6.52 0.40
N LEU A 105 2.24 7.68 0.04
CA LEU A 105 1.87 7.98 -1.35
C LEU A 105 3.09 8.00 -2.28
N GLN A 106 4.21 8.56 -1.82
CA GLN A 106 5.46 8.53 -2.58
C GLN A 106 5.92 7.08 -2.81
N TYR A 107 5.90 6.25 -1.76
CA TYR A 107 6.25 4.85 -1.90
C TYR A 107 5.36 4.12 -2.91
N ILE A 108 4.03 4.31 -2.83
CA ILE A 108 3.07 3.73 -3.78
C ILE A 108 3.32 4.24 -5.21
N TYR A 109 3.68 5.52 -5.39
CA TYR A 109 4.04 6.08 -6.68
C TYR A 109 5.23 5.37 -7.33
N ASP A 110 6.21 4.99 -6.52
CA ASP A 110 7.44 4.34 -6.97
C ASP A 110 7.24 2.86 -7.32
N LEU A 111 6.12 2.24 -6.89
CA LEU A 111 5.78 0.87 -7.23
C LEU A 111 5.49 0.67 -8.75
N PRO A 112 5.63 -0.56 -9.27
CA PRO A 112 5.11 -0.93 -10.58
C PRO A 112 3.60 -0.71 -10.65
N LYS A 113 3.06 -0.44 -11.85
CA LYS A 113 1.62 -0.14 -12.02
C LYS A 113 0.74 -1.32 -11.61
N GLU A 114 1.24 -2.53 -11.78
CA GLU A 114 0.60 -3.78 -11.38
C GLU A 114 0.31 -3.78 -9.87
N GLU A 115 1.28 -3.35 -9.06
CA GLU A 115 1.13 -3.26 -7.60
C GLU A 115 0.19 -2.11 -7.21
N ILE A 116 0.26 -0.97 -7.92
CA ILE A 116 -0.67 0.15 -7.71
C ILE A 116 -2.12 -0.29 -8.00
N LEU A 117 -2.34 -1.04 -9.09
CA LEU A 117 -3.66 -1.57 -9.44
C LEU A 117 -4.17 -2.58 -8.42
N LYS A 118 -3.31 -3.45 -7.87
CA LYS A 118 -3.70 -4.34 -6.76
C LYS A 118 -4.21 -3.53 -5.56
N ILE A 119 -3.49 -2.47 -5.19
CA ILE A 119 -3.92 -1.56 -4.10
C ILE A 119 -5.27 -0.92 -4.43
N LEU A 120 -5.46 -0.43 -5.66
CA LEU A 120 -6.72 0.19 -6.08
C LEU A 120 -7.88 -0.79 -6.06
N PHE A 121 -7.71 -2.00 -6.58
CA PHE A 121 -8.75 -3.03 -6.62
C PHE A 121 -9.06 -3.65 -5.25
N GLN A 122 -8.19 -3.43 -4.26
CA GLN A 122 -8.51 -3.75 -2.86
C GLN A 122 -9.56 -2.79 -2.27
N VAL A 123 -9.62 -1.55 -2.79
CA VAL A 123 -10.46 -0.49 -2.21
C VAL A 123 -11.67 -0.18 -3.07
N TYR A 124 -11.52 -0.27 -4.40
CA TYR A 124 -12.53 0.15 -5.37
C TYR A 124 -12.89 -0.99 -6.31
N SER A 125 -14.15 -1.02 -6.74
CA SER A 125 -14.52 -1.80 -7.93
C SER A 125 -13.88 -1.19 -9.19
N LYS A 126 -13.80 -1.98 -10.27
CA LYS A 126 -13.24 -1.52 -11.55
C LYS A 126 -14.01 -0.33 -12.12
N ASP A 127 -15.34 -0.37 -12.09
CA ASP A 127 -16.17 0.73 -12.59
C ASP A 127 -16.06 1.98 -11.72
N GLU A 128 -15.99 1.80 -10.40
CA GLU A 128 -15.76 2.91 -9.47
C GLU A 128 -14.39 3.57 -9.71
N LEU A 129 -13.33 2.78 -9.90
CA LEU A 129 -12.02 3.29 -10.27
C LEU A 129 -12.08 4.14 -11.55
N LEU A 130 -12.73 3.61 -12.60
CA LEU A 130 -12.87 4.33 -13.87
C LEU A 130 -13.68 5.62 -13.70
N SER A 131 -14.66 5.65 -12.79
CA SER A 131 -15.46 6.85 -12.52
C SER A 131 -14.64 8.02 -11.94
N PHE A 132 -13.49 7.74 -11.31
CA PHE A 132 -12.56 8.76 -10.82
C PHE A 132 -11.62 9.31 -11.90
N MET A 133 -11.55 8.67 -13.07
CA MET A 133 -10.60 9.05 -14.12
C MET A 133 -11.07 10.34 -14.81
N PRO A 134 -10.23 11.39 -14.87
CA PRO A 134 -10.62 12.61 -15.59
C PRO A 134 -10.70 12.35 -17.10
N MET A 135 -11.48 13.18 -17.81
CA MET A 135 -11.65 13.08 -19.27
C MET A 135 -10.32 12.91 -20.03
N LYS A 136 -9.30 13.68 -19.64
CA LYS A 136 -7.96 13.60 -20.24
C LYS A 136 -7.31 12.22 -20.08
N ALA A 137 -7.54 11.54 -18.96
CA ALA A 137 -7.02 10.19 -18.73
C ALA A 137 -7.75 9.17 -19.61
N LEU A 138 -9.08 9.26 -19.73
CA LEU A 138 -9.87 8.40 -20.62
C LEU A 138 -9.46 8.58 -22.10
N MET A 139 -9.28 9.82 -22.55
CA MET A 139 -8.80 10.11 -23.91
C MET A 139 -7.37 9.61 -24.15
N GLY A 140 -6.51 9.72 -23.12
CA GLY A 140 -5.13 9.22 -23.15
C GLY A 140 -5.08 7.69 -23.24
N PHE A 141 -5.92 7.01 -22.46
CA PHE A 141 -6.08 5.54 -22.50
C PHE A 141 -6.36 5.04 -23.92
N LEU A 142 -7.29 5.68 -24.65
CA LEU A 142 -7.62 5.29 -26.03
C LEU A 142 -6.44 5.41 -27.00
N GLY A 143 -5.41 6.20 -26.66
CA GLY A 143 -4.18 6.31 -27.43
C GLY A 143 -3.21 5.14 -27.26
N SER A 144 -3.53 4.15 -26.41
CA SER A 144 -2.65 3.00 -26.18
C SER A 144 -2.50 2.11 -27.43
N THR A 145 -1.26 1.72 -27.71
CA THR A 145 -0.93 0.74 -28.75
C THR A 145 -1.30 -0.70 -28.37
N LYS A 146 -1.68 -0.95 -27.10
CA LYS A 146 -2.11 -2.27 -26.62
C LYS A 146 -3.58 -2.55 -26.91
N ILE A 147 -4.36 -1.51 -27.20
CA ILE A 147 -5.76 -1.67 -27.63
C ILE A 147 -5.77 -2.21 -29.05
N GLN A 148 -6.47 -3.32 -29.28
CA GLN A 148 -6.57 -3.93 -30.61
C GLN A 148 -7.71 -3.32 -31.41
N HIS A 149 -7.50 -3.11 -32.72
CA HIS A 149 -8.55 -2.65 -33.65
C HIS A 149 -9.83 -3.49 -33.57
N GLY A 150 -9.67 -4.82 -33.44
CA GLY A 150 -10.79 -5.74 -33.30
C GLY A 150 -11.66 -5.46 -32.07
N ASP A 151 -11.06 -5.11 -30.95
CA ASP A 151 -11.79 -4.82 -29.70
C ASP A 151 -12.47 -3.45 -29.77
N LEU A 152 -11.81 -2.43 -30.33
CA LEU A 152 -12.46 -1.15 -30.63
C LEU A 152 -13.70 -1.35 -31.50
N MET A 153 -13.59 -2.17 -32.55
CA MET A 153 -14.71 -2.44 -33.44
C MET A 153 -15.84 -3.22 -32.76
N LYS A 154 -15.55 -4.14 -31.82
CA LYS A 154 -16.60 -4.79 -31.01
C LYS A 154 -17.37 -3.76 -30.19
N VAL A 155 -16.65 -2.83 -29.55
CA VAL A 155 -17.27 -1.77 -28.73
C VAL A 155 -18.11 -0.84 -29.62
N ILE A 156 -17.55 -0.36 -30.73
CA ILE A 156 -18.25 0.51 -31.69
C ILE A 156 -19.54 -0.16 -32.21
N LYS A 157 -19.49 -1.44 -32.61
CA LYS A 157 -20.66 -2.18 -33.09
C LYS A 157 -21.81 -2.26 -32.07
N SER A 158 -21.51 -2.13 -30.77
CA SER A 158 -22.51 -2.15 -29.71
C SER A 158 -23.16 -0.79 -29.43
N MET A 159 -22.72 0.28 -30.12
CA MET A 159 -23.18 1.64 -29.86
C MET A 159 -24.50 1.95 -30.56
N PRO A 160 -25.35 2.82 -29.96
CA PRO A 160 -26.54 3.34 -30.61
C PRO A 160 -26.18 4.23 -31.82
N LYS A 161 -27.12 4.32 -32.77
CA LYS A 161 -26.95 5.04 -34.05
C LYS A 161 -26.41 6.46 -33.92
N HIS A 162 -26.84 7.22 -32.92
CA HIS A 162 -26.42 8.61 -32.76
C HIS A 162 -24.92 8.74 -32.40
N LEU A 163 -24.37 7.82 -31.60
CA LEU A 163 -22.93 7.80 -31.29
C LEU A 163 -22.10 7.34 -32.49
N LEU A 164 -22.59 6.36 -33.25
CA LEU A 164 -21.96 5.94 -34.50
C LEU A 164 -21.88 7.09 -35.52
N ALA A 165 -22.94 7.87 -35.65
CA ALA A 165 -22.97 9.07 -36.46
C ALA A 165 -21.92 10.08 -35.96
N GLN A 166 -21.91 10.41 -34.67
CA GLN A 166 -20.94 11.34 -34.08
C GLN A 166 -19.48 10.94 -34.33
N ILE A 167 -19.13 9.66 -34.15
CA ILE A 167 -17.77 9.15 -34.43
C ILE A 167 -17.45 9.34 -35.92
N LEU A 168 -18.36 8.99 -36.82
CA LEU A 168 -18.14 9.07 -38.26
C LEU A 168 -18.05 10.53 -38.75
N GLU A 169 -18.86 11.44 -38.20
CA GLU A 169 -18.78 12.88 -38.45
C GLU A 169 -17.45 13.45 -37.97
N SER A 170 -17.00 13.05 -36.77
CA SER A 170 -15.71 13.47 -36.22
C SER A 170 -14.53 12.99 -37.07
N ILE A 171 -14.61 11.80 -37.68
CA ILE A 171 -13.56 11.25 -38.55
C ILE A 171 -13.57 11.92 -39.93
N THR A 172 -14.75 12.16 -40.49
CA THR A 172 -14.91 12.58 -41.89
C THR A 172 -15.04 14.09 -42.07
N GLY A 173 -15.36 14.83 -41.01
CA GLY A 173 -15.68 16.26 -41.05
C GLY A 173 -16.99 16.57 -41.80
N LYS A 174 -17.84 15.57 -42.06
CA LYS A 174 -19.08 15.72 -42.83
C LYS A 174 -20.26 15.15 -42.04
N PRO A 175 -21.44 15.80 -42.09
CA PRO A 175 -22.64 15.29 -41.43
C PRO A 175 -23.05 13.94 -42.01
N VAL A 176 -23.57 13.08 -41.16
CA VAL A 176 -24.04 11.74 -41.53
C VAL A 176 -25.54 11.78 -41.79
N GLU A 177 -25.90 11.96 -43.06
CA GLU A 177 -27.30 11.99 -43.50
C GLU A 177 -27.73 10.63 -44.06
N ASN A 178 -28.93 10.17 -43.67
CA ASN A 178 -29.63 9.00 -44.22
C ASN A 178 -28.87 7.65 -44.21
N MET A 179 -27.80 7.50 -43.41
CA MET A 179 -27.12 6.20 -43.27
C MET A 179 -27.82 5.27 -42.28
N THR A 180 -27.85 3.99 -42.61
CA THR A 180 -28.25 2.90 -41.70
C THR A 180 -27.12 2.56 -40.73
N ILE A 181 -27.44 1.83 -39.65
CA ILE A 181 -26.43 1.38 -38.67
C ILE A 181 -25.36 0.50 -39.37
N ASP A 182 -25.79 -0.42 -40.24
CA ASP A 182 -24.89 -1.33 -40.95
C ASP A 182 -23.94 -0.59 -41.89
N GLU A 183 -24.41 0.45 -42.56
CA GLU A 183 -23.58 1.31 -43.41
C GLU A 183 -22.53 2.08 -42.59
N MET A 184 -22.91 2.61 -41.43
CA MET A 184 -21.98 3.29 -40.53
C MET A 184 -20.91 2.33 -40.01
N ILE A 185 -21.32 1.15 -39.53
CA ILE A 185 -20.40 0.10 -39.06
C ILE A 185 -19.43 -0.33 -40.18
N LYS A 186 -19.93 -0.50 -41.41
CA LYS A 186 -19.11 -0.88 -42.56
C LYS A 186 -18.10 0.21 -42.94
N LYS A 187 -18.46 1.49 -42.83
CA LYS A 187 -17.53 2.60 -43.05
C LYS A 187 -16.48 2.68 -41.95
N LEU A 188 -16.89 2.63 -40.68
CA LEU A 188 -15.98 2.65 -39.53
C LEU A 188 -15.03 1.45 -39.55
N GLY A 189 -15.50 0.26 -39.95
CA GLY A 189 -14.66 -0.92 -40.08
C GLY A 189 -13.53 -0.81 -41.11
N LYS A 190 -13.61 0.14 -42.05
CA LYS A 190 -12.54 0.44 -43.02
C LYS A 190 -11.56 1.51 -42.52
N CYS A 191 -11.88 2.19 -41.43
CA CYS A 191 -11.01 3.20 -40.85
C CYS A 191 -9.81 2.55 -40.16
N LYS A 192 -8.67 3.21 -40.24
CA LYS A 192 -7.49 2.86 -39.44
C LYS A 192 -7.79 3.07 -37.95
N GLN A 193 -7.05 2.38 -37.09
CA GLN A 193 -7.23 2.44 -35.64
C GLN A 193 -7.10 3.87 -35.10
N GLU A 194 -6.16 4.67 -35.62
CA GLU A 194 -5.94 6.04 -35.16
C GLU A 194 -7.16 6.93 -35.42
N ALA A 195 -7.80 6.74 -36.58
CA ALA A 195 -9.02 7.47 -36.92
C ALA A 195 -10.19 7.05 -36.00
N LEU A 196 -10.32 5.75 -35.69
CA LEU A 196 -11.33 5.27 -34.74
C LEU A 196 -11.12 5.86 -33.34
N VAL A 197 -9.87 5.89 -32.87
CA VAL A 197 -9.51 6.50 -31.58
C VAL A 197 -9.88 7.97 -31.55
N GLU A 198 -9.58 8.72 -32.62
CA GLU A 198 -9.93 10.13 -32.70
C GLU A 198 -11.44 10.36 -32.71
N GLY A 199 -12.18 9.55 -33.48
CA GLY A 199 -13.64 9.60 -33.47
C GLY A 199 -14.23 9.29 -32.09
N LEU A 200 -13.68 8.31 -31.36
CA LEU A 200 -14.10 7.99 -30.00
C LEU A 200 -13.81 9.13 -29.01
N ARG A 201 -12.71 9.87 -29.17
CA ARG A 201 -12.39 11.03 -28.31
C ARG A 201 -13.40 12.17 -28.42
N SER A 202 -14.18 12.23 -29.50
CA SER A 202 -15.26 13.22 -29.65
C SER A 202 -16.46 12.95 -28.73
N LEU A 203 -16.57 11.73 -28.18
CA LEU A 203 -17.69 11.34 -27.35
C LEU A 203 -17.68 12.07 -26.00
N PRO A 204 -18.86 12.33 -25.41
CA PRO A 204 -18.94 12.92 -24.07
C PRO A 204 -18.42 11.94 -23.01
N TYR A 205 -18.06 12.48 -21.84
CA TYR A 205 -17.43 11.74 -20.73
C TYR A 205 -18.11 10.41 -20.40
N LYS A 206 -19.45 10.42 -20.25
CA LYS A 206 -20.21 9.22 -19.87
C LYS A 206 -20.10 8.10 -20.91
N GLU A 207 -20.03 8.44 -22.19
CA GLU A 207 -19.91 7.46 -23.26
C GLU A 207 -18.47 6.98 -23.42
N LEU A 208 -17.48 7.86 -23.25
CA LEU A 208 -16.07 7.45 -23.15
C LEU A 208 -15.81 6.50 -21.97
N LEU A 209 -16.41 6.78 -20.81
CA LEU A 209 -16.31 5.91 -19.64
C LEU A 209 -16.85 4.51 -19.95
N GLN A 210 -17.99 4.39 -20.63
CA GLN A 210 -18.54 3.10 -21.07
C GLN A 210 -17.65 2.40 -22.09
N VAL A 211 -17.04 3.15 -23.02
CA VAL A 211 -16.09 2.59 -23.99
C VAL A 211 -14.89 1.99 -23.26
N VAL A 212 -14.28 2.75 -22.36
CA VAL A 212 -13.12 2.32 -21.60
C VAL A 212 -13.46 1.13 -20.68
N SER A 213 -14.60 1.18 -19.99
CA SER A 213 -15.10 0.07 -19.17
C SER A 213 -15.21 -1.21 -19.99
N LYS A 214 -15.95 -1.20 -21.12
CA LYS A 214 -16.06 -2.36 -22.02
C LYS A 214 -14.70 -2.87 -22.53
N LEU A 215 -13.77 -1.99 -22.88
CA LEU A 215 -12.43 -2.40 -23.30
C LEU A 215 -11.68 -3.10 -22.17
N THR A 216 -11.73 -2.55 -20.96
CA THR A 216 -11.08 -3.16 -19.79
C THR A 216 -11.76 -4.44 -19.31
N GLU A 217 -13.06 -4.62 -19.56
CA GLU A 217 -13.76 -5.89 -19.34
C GLU A 217 -13.28 -6.99 -20.30
N MET A 218 -13.05 -6.62 -21.57
CA MET A 218 -12.50 -7.54 -22.56
C MET A 218 -11.04 -7.91 -22.27
N ASN A 219 -10.25 -6.96 -21.76
CA ASN A 219 -8.87 -7.16 -21.38
C ASN A 219 -8.49 -6.34 -20.13
N ASN A 220 -8.38 -7.01 -18.99
CA ASN A 220 -8.04 -6.38 -17.71
C ASN A 220 -6.65 -5.73 -17.69
N ASP A 221 -5.72 -6.20 -18.51
CA ASP A 221 -4.36 -5.65 -18.54
C ASP A 221 -4.36 -4.22 -19.08
N LEU A 222 -5.43 -3.79 -19.78
CA LEU A 222 -5.56 -2.42 -20.26
C LEU A 222 -5.61 -1.39 -19.11
N PHE A 223 -5.93 -1.77 -17.87
CA PHE A 223 -5.80 -0.86 -16.73
C PHE A 223 -4.36 -0.34 -16.54
N LEU A 224 -3.35 -1.09 -17.01
CA LEU A 224 -1.94 -0.66 -16.99
C LEU A 224 -1.64 0.49 -17.96
N GLU A 225 -2.54 0.76 -18.91
CA GLU A 225 -2.37 1.83 -19.90
C GLU A 225 -2.69 3.22 -19.34
N PHE A 226 -3.33 3.28 -18.17
CA PHE A 226 -3.47 4.55 -17.45
C PHE A 226 -2.12 5.08 -16.95
N SER A 227 -1.96 6.40 -16.92
CA SER A 227 -0.75 7.01 -16.38
C SER A 227 -0.64 6.75 -14.87
N LYS A 228 0.59 6.68 -14.34
CA LYS A 228 0.80 6.55 -12.87
C LYS A 228 0.07 7.65 -12.10
N ASN A 229 0.14 8.90 -12.58
CA ASN A 229 -0.55 10.02 -11.94
C ASN A 229 -2.07 9.79 -11.85
N SER A 230 -2.68 9.25 -12.92
CA SER A 230 -4.11 8.92 -12.94
C SER A 230 -4.48 7.79 -11.96
N LEU A 231 -3.58 6.83 -11.75
CA LEU A 231 -3.77 5.73 -10.80
C LEU A 231 -3.54 6.16 -9.34
N ILE A 232 -2.66 7.13 -9.11
CA ILE A 232 -2.32 7.61 -7.76
C ILE A 232 -3.36 8.59 -7.21
N ASP A 233 -4.00 9.38 -8.09
CA ASP A 233 -4.99 10.38 -7.67
C ASP A 233 -6.14 9.78 -6.82
N PRO A 234 -6.78 8.66 -7.19
CA PRO A 234 -7.78 8.01 -6.33
C PRO A 234 -7.23 7.60 -4.95
N ILE A 235 -6.01 7.05 -4.90
CA ILE A 235 -5.36 6.64 -3.63
C ILE A 235 -5.09 7.86 -2.74
N SER A 236 -4.72 8.99 -3.35
CA SER A 236 -4.43 10.23 -2.63
C SER A 236 -5.64 10.79 -1.86
N ARG A 237 -6.86 10.43 -2.27
CA ARG A 237 -8.11 10.84 -1.61
C ARG A 237 -8.44 10.00 -0.37
N LEU A 238 -7.81 8.83 -0.21
CA LEU A 238 -8.01 7.95 0.94
C LEU A 238 -7.41 8.52 2.23
N GLY A 239 -8.00 8.14 3.37
CA GLY A 239 -7.40 8.39 4.67
C GLY A 239 -6.12 7.57 4.87
N LYS A 240 -5.20 8.04 5.72
CA LYS A 240 -3.92 7.33 6.01
C LYS A 240 -4.15 5.87 6.39
N SER A 241 -5.13 5.60 7.27
CA SER A 241 -5.45 4.24 7.71
C SER A 241 -5.88 3.35 6.55
N SER A 242 -6.74 3.84 5.66
CA SER A 242 -7.19 3.09 4.48
C SER A 242 -6.08 2.84 3.47
N ILE A 243 -5.13 3.78 3.32
CA ILE A 243 -3.92 3.58 2.50
C ILE A 243 -3.06 2.46 3.10
N VAL A 244 -2.86 2.46 4.41
CA VAL A 244 -2.09 1.41 5.09
C VAL A 244 -2.78 0.05 4.92
N GLU A 245 -4.08 -0.02 5.18
CA GLU A 245 -4.87 -1.27 5.04
C GLU A 245 -4.84 -1.82 3.61
N SER A 246 -4.94 -0.96 2.59
CA SER A 246 -4.91 -1.39 1.20
C SER A 246 -3.55 -1.95 0.76
N MET A 247 -2.44 -1.58 1.43
CA MET A 247 -1.12 -2.16 1.20
C MET A 247 -0.99 -3.62 1.66
N GLN A 248 -2.01 -4.18 2.34
CA GLN A 248 -2.05 -5.61 2.70
C GLN A 248 -2.04 -6.54 1.48
N VAL A 249 -2.30 -6.07 0.27
CA VAL A 249 -2.19 -6.89 -0.95
C VAL A 249 -0.76 -7.03 -1.48
N LEU A 250 0.16 -6.15 -1.08
CA LEU A 250 1.55 -6.13 -1.57
C LEU A 250 2.36 -7.32 -1.09
N ASN A 251 3.37 -7.74 -1.83
CA ASN A 251 4.29 -8.77 -1.35
C ASN A 251 5.02 -8.33 -0.06
N PRO A 252 5.26 -9.22 0.91
CA PRO A 252 5.93 -8.89 2.17
C PRO A 252 7.27 -8.17 1.98
N GLU A 253 8.05 -8.52 0.95
CA GLU A 253 9.34 -7.92 0.64
C GLU A 253 9.22 -6.42 0.33
N LEU A 254 8.12 -6.02 -0.34
CA LEU A 254 7.84 -4.60 -0.60
C LEU A 254 7.47 -3.87 0.69
N ILE A 255 6.75 -4.51 1.61
CA ILE A 255 6.40 -3.92 2.90
C ILE A 255 7.67 -3.76 3.75
N VAL A 256 8.50 -4.80 3.82
CA VAL A 256 9.80 -4.77 4.53
C VAL A 256 10.71 -3.68 3.96
N LYS A 257 10.79 -3.54 2.63
CA LYS A 257 11.59 -2.48 2.00
C LYS A 257 11.19 -1.06 2.46
N LEU A 258 9.90 -0.81 2.70
CA LEU A 258 9.47 0.46 3.25
C LEU A 258 9.77 0.56 4.75
N LEU A 259 9.54 -0.51 5.52
CA LEU A 259 9.82 -0.55 6.96
C LEU A 259 11.31 -0.38 7.27
N ASP A 260 12.21 -0.86 6.42
CA ASP A 260 13.67 -0.68 6.47
C ASP A 260 14.07 0.81 6.56
N GLU A 261 13.24 1.74 6.06
CA GLU A 261 13.51 3.17 6.21
C GLU A 261 13.23 3.73 7.62
N LEU A 262 12.65 2.92 8.53
CA LEU A 262 12.36 3.35 9.89
C LEU A 262 13.63 3.34 10.76
N PRO A 263 13.77 4.29 11.69
CA PRO A 263 14.81 4.24 12.70
C PRO A 263 14.65 3.03 13.63
N ASN A 264 15.77 2.56 14.20
CA ASN A 264 15.82 1.34 15.01
C ASN A 264 14.80 1.31 16.15
N ASN A 265 14.54 2.44 16.81
CA ASN A 265 13.56 2.51 17.90
C ASN A 265 12.14 2.16 17.42
N LEU A 266 11.75 2.56 16.21
CA LEU A 266 10.44 2.22 15.65
C LEU A 266 10.39 0.79 15.11
N LEU A 267 11.48 0.31 14.50
CA LEU A 267 11.61 -1.11 14.13
C LEU A 267 11.51 -2.03 15.35
N ALA A 268 12.18 -1.68 16.45
CA ALA A 268 12.10 -2.41 17.71
C ALA A 268 10.66 -2.43 18.24
N VAL A 269 9.95 -1.29 18.20
CA VAL A 269 8.52 -1.24 18.56
C VAL A 269 7.69 -2.18 17.69
N ILE A 270 7.91 -2.23 16.38
CA ILE A 270 7.18 -3.14 15.48
C ILE A 270 7.48 -4.60 15.83
N ASN A 271 8.75 -4.92 16.05
CA ASN A 271 9.19 -6.27 16.39
C ASN A 271 8.69 -6.75 17.76
N THR A 272 8.21 -5.87 18.64
CA THR A 272 7.48 -6.31 19.85
C THR A 272 6.22 -7.10 19.54
N MET A 273 5.68 -7.02 18.31
CA MET A 273 4.50 -7.81 17.91
C MET A 273 4.85 -9.25 17.48
N ILE A 274 6.14 -9.60 17.43
CA ILE A 274 6.60 -10.97 17.19
C ILE A 274 6.10 -11.86 18.32
N ASP A 275 5.64 -13.04 17.94
CA ASP A 275 5.24 -14.05 18.89
C ASP A 275 6.40 -14.38 19.85
N GLN A 276 6.11 -14.47 21.15
CA GLN A 276 7.16 -14.63 22.16
C GLN A 276 7.98 -15.90 21.96
N ASP A 277 7.36 -16.97 21.43
CA ASP A 277 8.03 -18.24 21.20
C ASP A 277 9.03 -18.11 20.06
N LYS A 278 8.59 -17.51 18.95
CA LYS A 278 9.46 -17.22 17.79
C LYS A 278 10.61 -16.27 18.14
N LEU A 279 10.33 -15.24 18.94
CA LEU A 279 11.36 -14.31 19.39
C LEU A 279 12.39 -15.04 20.27
N THR A 280 11.94 -15.91 21.16
CA THR A 280 12.82 -16.68 22.05
C THR A 280 13.71 -17.64 21.25
N GLU A 281 13.15 -18.35 20.27
CA GLU A 281 13.90 -19.25 19.38
C GLU A 281 15.03 -18.51 18.66
N VAL A 282 14.74 -17.31 18.14
CA VAL A 282 15.74 -16.49 17.44
C VAL A 282 16.81 -15.97 18.39
N LEU A 283 16.42 -15.52 19.59
CA LEU A 283 17.37 -15.08 20.60
C LEU A 283 18.29 -16.23 21.04
N GLN A 284 17.75 -17.45 21.25
CA GLN A 284 18.55 -18.63 21.60
C GLN A 284 19.53 -19.00 20.48
N LYS A 285 19.07 -18.97 19.23
CA LYS A 285 19.85 -19.47 18.10
C LYS A 285 20.94 -18.50 17.63
N TYR A 286 20.69 -17.19 17.69
CA TYR A 286 21.55 -16.19 17.07
C TYR A 286 22.06 -15.12 18.04
N HIS A 287 21.50 -15.04 19.27
CA HIS A 287 21.86 -14.03 20.27
C HIS A 287 22.07 -14.65 21.66
N SER A 288 22.65 -15.85 21.72
CA SER A 288 22.95 -16.56 22.98
C SER A 288 23.82 -15.73 23.92
N ASP A 289 24.75 -14.96 23.37
CA ASP A 289 25.66 -14.10 24.15
C ASP A 289 24.89 -12.93 24.78
N LEU A 290 23.93 -12.36 24.04
CA LEU A 290 23.03 -11.34 24.56
C LEU A 290 22.16 -11.92 25.69
N LEU A 291 21.59 -13.11 25.49
CA LEU A 291 20.83 -13.80 26.53
C LEU A 291 21.67 -14.06 27.78
N ALA A 292 22.93 -14.49 27.62
CA ALA A 292 23.84 -14.68 28.75
C ALA A 292 24.07 -13.37 29.52
N SER A 293 24.26 -12.24 28.83
CA SER A 293 24.46 -10.92 29.45
C SER A 293 23.23 -10.34 30.16
N LEU A 294 22.03 -10.82 29.83
CA LEU A 294 20.77 -10.35 30.40
C LEU A 294 20.30 -11.20 31.60
N VAL A 295 20.98 -12.32 31.86
CA VAL A 295 20.67 -13.30 32.92
C VAL A 295 21.75 -13.31 34.02
N GLU A 296 22.81 -12.50 33.88
CA GLU A 296 23.80 -12.16 34.94
C GLU A 296 23.35 -11.00 35.83
#